data_AF-A0A1N6CUX8-F1
#
_entry.id   AF-A0A1N6CUX8-F1
#
_cell.length_a   1.000
_cell.length_b   1.000
_cell.length_c   1.000
_cell.angle_alpha   90.00
_cell.angle_beta   90.00
_cell.angle_gamma   90.00
#
_symmetry.space_group_name_H-M   'P 1'
#
loop_
_entity.id
_entity.type
_entity.pdbx_description
1 polymer ?
#
loop_
_entity_poly.entity_id
_entity_poly.type
_entity_poly.pdbx_seq_one_letter_code
_entity_poly.pdbx_strand_id
1 'polypeptide(L)' 'MRIERAAATIVAQQANMHRKQGTPAMKVYEFMPHADQPVLTLEQAQEEWG' A
#
# COMPACT_ATOMS: atom_id res chain seq x y z
N MET A 1 -2.70 -13.19 -3.78
CA MET A 1 -3.32 -13.66 -5.04
C MET A 1 -3.89 -12.50 -5.86
N ARG A 2 -4.16 -12.63 -7.19
CA ARG A 2 -4.64 -11.49 -8.04
C ARG A 2 -5.96 -10.88 -7.56
N ILE A 3 -6.96 -11.72 -7.25
CA ILE A 3 -8.31 -11.27 -6.82
C ILE A 3 -8.23 -10.56 -5.47
N GLU A 4 -7.50 -11.16 -4.53
CA GLU A 4 -7.25 -10.61 -3.21
C GLU A 4 -6.51 -9.27 -3.25
N ARG A 5 -5.50 -9.13 -4.12
CA ARG A 5 -4.84 -7.84 -4.33
C ARG A 5 -5.79 -6.77 -4.86
N ALA A 6 -6.71 -7.14 -5.75
CA ALA A 6 -7.73 -6.21 -6.25
C ALA A 6 -8.68 -5.76 -5.13
N ALA A 7 -9.16 -6.70 -4.30
CA ALA A 7 -10.00 -6.39 -3.14
C ALA A 7 -9.27 -5.48 -2.13
N ALA A 8 -8.04 -5.82 -1.78
CA ALA A 8 -7.20 -5.01 -0.89
C ALA A 8 -6.95 -3.60 -1.44
N THR A 9 -6.78 -3.46 -2.77
CA THR A 9 -6.62 -2.16 -3.43
C THR A 9 -7.88 -1.31 -3.28
N ILE A 10 -9.07 -1.88 -3.52
CA ILE A 10 -10.34 -1.18 -3.37
C ILE A 10 -10.55 -0.72 -1.91
N VAL A 11 -10.29 -1.60 -0.95
CA VAL A 11 -10.41 -1.26 0.48
C VAL A 11 -9.45 -0.15 0.87
N ALA A 12 -8.18 -0.22 0.46
CA ALA A 12 -7.20 0.81 0.73
C ALA A 12 -7.59 2.17 0.11
N GLN A 13 -8.16 2.17 -1.10
CA GLN A 13 -8.69 3.39 -1.72
C GLN A 13 -9.83 4.00 -0.89
N GLN A 14 -10.83 3.20 -0.53
CA GLN A 14 -11.96 3.68 0.28
C GLN A 14 -11.52 4.19 1.65
N ALA A 15 -10.63 3.46 2.33
CA ALA A 15 -10.07 3.88 3.60
C ALA A 15 -9.34 5.23 3.51
N ASN A 16 -8.58 5.43 2.44
CA ASN A 16 -7.84 6.68 2.22
C ASN A 16 -8.74 7.85 1.77
N MET A 17 -9.83 7.60 1.06
CA MET A 17 -10.81 8.63 0.68
C MET A 17 -11.53 9.23 1.88
N HIS A 18 -11.77 8.43 2.92
CA HIS A 18 -12.48 8.86 4.14
C HIS A 18 -11.55 9.08 5.34
N ARG A 19 -10.26 9.13 5.08
CA ARG A 19 -9.23 9.29 6.10
C ARG A 19 -9.27 10.71 6.71
N LYS A 20 -9.10 10.80 8.03
CA LYS A 20 -8.96 12.09 8.73
C LYS A 20 -7.67 12.81 8.32
N GLN A 21 -7.73 14.14 8.19
CA GLN A 21 -6.55 14.96 7.94
C GLN A 21 -5.47 14.71 9.02
N GLY A 22 -4.21 14.62 8.59
CA GLY A 22 -3.07 14.41 9.50
C GLY A 22 -2.78 12.97 9.91
N THR A 23 -3.62 11.99 9.51
CA THR A 23 -3.32 10.57 9.76
C THR A 23 -2.41 9.99 8.65
N PRO A 24 -1.73 8.85 8.85
CA PRO A 24 -0.99 8.18 7.77
C PRO A 24 -1.93 7.53 6.74
N ALA A 25 -1.53 7.51 5.46
CA ALA A 25 -2.27 6.78 4.43
C ALA A 25 -2.12 5.27 4.64
N MET A 26 -3.23 4.53 4.50
CA MET A 26 -3.25 3.08 4.60
C MET A 26 -2.66 2.47 3.32
N LYS A 27 -1.80 1.46 3.46
CA LYS A 27 -1.20 0.73 2.34
C LYS A 27 -2.01 -0.52 2.00
N VAL A 28 -1.91 -0.99 0.75
CA VAL A 28 -2.58 -2.22 0.29
C VAL A 28 -2.17 -3.45 1.13
N TYR A 29 -0.90 -3.54 1.52
CA TYR A 29 -0.37 -4.67 2.30
C TYR A 29 -0.96 -4.78 3.72
N GLU A 30 -1.54 -3.71 4.26
CA GLU A 30 -2.26 -3.76 5.55
C GLU A 30 -3.56 -4.57 5.47
N PHE A 31 -4.07 -4.82 4.26
CA PHE A 31 -5.25 -5.64 3.99
C PHE A 31 -4.90 -7.02 3.38
N MET A 32 -3.61 -7.36 3.32
CA MET A 32 -3.12 -8.63 2.79
C MET A 32 -2.18 -9.29 3.81
N PRO A 33 -2.71 -9.92 4.88
CA PRO A 33 -1.93 -10.33 6.05
C PRO A 33 -0.89 -11.45 5.78
N HIS A 34 -0.99 -12.11 4.64
CA HIS A 34 -0.09 -13.18 4.20
C HIS A 34 0.91 -12.69 3.14
N ALA A 35 0.85 -11.42 2.74
CA ALA A 35 1.70 -10.85 1.71
C ALA A 35 2.57 -9.74 2.30
N ASP A 36 3.88 -9.92 2.22
CA ASP A 36 4.83 -8.92 2.68
C ASP A 36 4.96 -7.79 1.66
N GLN A 37 5.12 -6.56 2.18
CA GLN A 37 5.51 -5.44 1.34
C GLN A 37 6.92 -5.71 0.79
N PRO A 38 7.16 -5.58 -0.53
CA PRO A 38 8.50 -5.73 -1.09
C PRO A 38 9.44 -4.70 -0.47
N VAL A 39 10.59 -5.17 0.00
CA VAL A 39 11.63 -4.31 0.56
C VAL A 39 12.36 -3.64 -0.59
N LEU A 40 12.28 -2.32 -0.65
CA LEU A 40 13.09 -1.48 -1.54
C LEU A 40 14.39 -1.11 -0.83
N THR A 41 15.51 -1.32 -1.50
CA THR A 41 16.80 -0.78 -1.05
C THR A 41 16.83 0.74 -1.21
N LEU A 42 17.74 1.41 -0.50
CA LEU A 42 17.91 2.85 -0.63
C LEU A 42 18.28 3.22 -2.06
N GLU A 43 19.17 2.45 -2.67
CA GLU A 43 19.64 2.62 -4.04
C GLU A 43 18.48 2.50 -5.04
N GLN A 44 17.63 1.48 -4.90
CA GLN A 44 16.45 1.32 -5.76
C GLN A 44 15.42 2.44 -5.55
N ALA A 45 15.21 2.88 -4.31
CA ALA A 45 14.30 3.99 -4.03
C ALA A 45 14.79 5.32 -4.62
N GLN A 46 16.11 5.54 -4.64
CA GLN A 46 16.72 6.70 -5.28
C GLN A 46 16.60 6.64 -6.81
N GLU A 47 16.74 5.46 -7.41
CA GLU A 47 16.55 5.25 -8.85
C GLU A 47 15.08 5.47 -9.27
N GLU A 48 14.11 4.98 -8.51
CA GLU A 48 12.68 5.19 -8.82
C GLU A 48 12.23 6.64 -8.64
N TRP A 49 12.93 7.42 -7.80
CA TRP A 49 12.60 8.82 -7.52
C TRP A 49 13.28 9.82 -8.47
N GLY A 50 14.44 9.45 -9.03
CA GLY A 50 15.24 10.27 -9.94
C GLY A 50 14.60 10.45 -11.31
#